data_AF-A0A1Q6U2I5-F1
#
_entry.id   AF-A0A1Q6U2I5-F1
#
_cell.length_a   1.000
_cell.length_b   1.000
_cell.length_c   1.000
_cell.angle_alpha   90.00
_cell.angle_beta   90.00
_cell.angle_gamma   90.00
#
_symmetry.space_group_name_H-M   'P 1'
#
loop_
_entity.id
_entity.type
_entity.pdbx_description
1 polymer ?
#
loop_
_entity_poly.entity_id
_entity_poly.type
_entity_poly.pdbx_seq_one_letter_code
_entity_poly.pdbx_strand_id
1 'polypeptide(L)'
;MTKMLEGLKTIYSGNNIVNKQIQLFSLCGIAAILGGYLSLAAQGINEIKPFDKAAIVLCQIVWILFFTGYETIYIHRKSLPELDMSSFKIALKRIPLIIFFVFTGLALISTYFTSYQYFALSLEIILGVPLTMLQAGYALNYNADDYKKYFQKFRVKEYFYLLIKRIWVIFCAYLTAFMTTFLIFFIIGIIFAIVTIAKGSDLASMIMLITSNQTVLTKLSTYVSNILLVYFLSVGVLAWDYELIKTYESEE
;
A
#
# COMPACT_ATOMS: atom_id res chain seq x y z
N MET A 1 -7.84 8.02 16.96
CA MET A 1 -6.90 6.94 17.35
C MET A 1 -7.63 5.71 17.87
N THR A 2 -8.57 5.80 18.82
CA THR A 2 -9.34 4.62 19.29
C THR A 2 -10.04 3.86 18.15
N LYS A 3 -10.73 4.59 17.26
CA LYS A 3 -11.41 4.02 16.07
C LYS A 3 -10.42 3.41 15.06
N MET A 4 -9.22 3.97 14.93
CA MET A 4 -8.16 3.40 14.07
C MET A 4 -7.58 2.11 14.65
N LEU A 5 -7.41 2.04 15.97
CA LEU A 5 -6.99 0.83 16.67
C LEU A 5 -8.04 -0.28 16.52
N GLU A 6 -9.32 0.06 16.58
CA GLU A 6 -10.41 -0.86 16.26
C GLU A 6 -10.35 -1.33 14.81
N GLY A 7 -10.11 -0.43 13.85
CA GLY A 7 -9.92 -0.81 12.44
C GLY A 7 -8.77 -1.81 12.26
N LEU A 8 -7.63 -1.58 12.92
CA LEU A 8 -6.52 -2.52 12.95
C LEU A 8 -6.92 -3.86 13.57
N LYS A 9 -7.60 -3.87 14.72
CA LYS A 9 -8.10 -5.11 15.33
C LYS A 9 -9.04 -5.86 14.39
N THR A 10 -9.91 -5.16 13.68
CA THR A 10 -10.81 -5.74 12.67
C THR A 10 -10.04 -6.34 11.49
N ILE A 11 -8.96 -5.69 11.04
CA ILE A 11 -8.07 -6.22 10.00
C ILE A 11 -7.32 -7.48 10.46
N TYR A 12 -7.04 -7.62 11.75
CA TYR A 12 -6.31 -8.77 12.31
C TYR A 12 -7.20 -9.76 13.09
N SER A 13 -8.52 -9.72 12.90
CA SER A 13 -9.46 -10.66 13.54
C SER A 13 -10.47 -11.25 12.55
N GLY A 14 -11.13 -12.34 12.97
CA GLY A 14 -12.12 -13.05 12.17
C GLY A 14 -11.62 -14.39 11.61
N ASN A 15 -12.47 -15.04 10.82
CA ASN A 15 -12.19 -16.37 10.28
C ASN A 15 -11.11 -16.32 9.20
N ASN A 16 -10.22 -17.32 9.24
CA ASN A 16 -9.15 -17.53 8.26
C ASN A 16 -8.18 -16.33 8.12
N ILE A 17 -7.96 -15.59 9.21
CA ILE A 17 -7.27 -14.30 9.15
C ILE A 17 -5.82 -14.38 8.67
N VAL A 18 -5.10 -15.44 9.07
CA VAL A 18 -3.70 -15.65 8.65
C VAL A 18 -3.64 -15.80 7.12
N ASN A 19 -4.52 -16.62 6.54
CA ASN A 19 -4.56 -16.81 5.09
C ASN A 19 -4.94 -15.52 4.36
N LYS A 20 -5.91 -14.75 4.89
CA LYS A 20 -6.30 -13.45 4.33
C LYS A 20 -5.16 -12.42 4.37
N GLN A 21 -4.36 -12.43 5.43
CA GLN A 21 -3.18 -11.58 5.54
C GLN A 21 -2.07 -12.00 4.57
N ILE A 22 -1.84 -13.32 4.41
CA ILE A 22 -0.90 -13.84 3.39
C ILE A 22 -1.36 -13.45 1.98
N GLN A 23 -2.67 -13.54 1.71
CA GLN A 23 -3.27 -13.13 0.45
C GLN A 23 -3.06 -11.64 0.19
N LEU A 24 -3.37 -10.78 1.17
CA LEU A 24 -3.13 -9.33 1.08
C LEU A 24 -1.64 -9.03 0.86
N PHE A 25 -0.75 -9.70 1.60
CA PHE A 25 0.69 -9.55 1.45
C PHE A 25 1.18 -9.97 0.06
N SER A 26 0.69 -11.09 -0.47
CA SER A 26 1.01 -11.56 -1.83
C SER A 26 0.56 -10.55 -2.88
N LEU A 27 -0.65 -10.01 -2.75
CA LEU A 27 -1.17 -8.99 -3.65
C LEU A 27 -0.35 -7.70 -3.62
N CYS A 28 0.03 -7.24 -2.43
CA CYS A 28 0.93 -6.11 -2.25
C CYS A 28 2.31 -6.40 -2.84
N GLY A 29 2.80 -7.63 -2.68
CA GLY A 29 4.07 -8.10 -3.20
C GLY A 29 4.19 -7.98 -4.71
N ILE A 30 3.15 -8.34 -5.46
CA ILE A 30 3.15 -8.23 -6.93
C ILE A 30 3.32 -6.77 -7.37
N ALA A 31 2.54 -5.84 -6.81
CA ALA A 31 2.67 -4.42 -7.13
C ALA A 31 4.01 -3.83 -6.66
N ALA A 32 4.48 -4.26 -5.50
CA ALA A 32 5.73 -3.79 -4.93
C ALA A 32 6.98 -4.27 -5.69
N ILE A 33 6.95 -5.46 -6.30
CA ILE A 33 8.03 -5.92 -7.17
C ILE A 33 8.13 -5.00 -8.39
N LEU A 34 7.00 -4.63 -8.99
CA LEU A 34 6.97 -3.69 -10.13
C LEU A 34 7.46 -2.30 -9.70
N GLY A 35 7.01 -1.80 -8.54
CA GLY A 35 7.47 -0.53 -7.97
C GLY A 35 8.97 -0.55 -7.62
N GLY A 36 9.46 -1.66 -7.07
CA GLY A 36 10.89 -1.85 -6.77
C GLY A 36 11.75 -1.87 -8.02
N TYR A 37 11.27 -2.49 -9.11
CA TYR A 37 11.98 -2.48 -10.38
C TYR A 37 12.11 -1.05 -10.95
N LEU A 38 11.04 -0.25 -10.88
CA LEU A 38 11.06 1.17 -11.26
C LEU A 38 11.98 2.00 -10.36
N SER A 39 11.98 1.75 -9.05
CA SER A 39 12.86 2.44 -8.09
C SER A 39 14.34 2.16 -8.39
N LEU A 40 14.69 0.91 -8.71
CA LEU A 40 16.05 0.54 -9.10
C LEU A 40 16.48 1.21 -10.40
N ALA A 41 15.56 1.44 -11.33
CA ALA A 41 15.85 2.17 -12.55
C ALA A 41 16.07 3.67 -12.30
N ALA A 42 15.28 4.28 -11.41
CA ALA A 42 15.48 5.66 -10.98
C ALA A 42 16.83 5.85 -10.27
N GLN A 43 17.33 4.82 -9.58
CA GLN A 43 18.66 4.80 -8.95
C GLN A 43 19.81 4.52 -9.93
N GLY A 44 19.52 4.29 -11.22
CA GLY A 44 20.53 3.94 -12.23
C GLY A 44 21.09 2.52 -12.09
N ILE A 45 20.46 1.67 -11.28
CA ILE A 45 20.91 0.29 -10.98
C ILE A 45 20.38 -0.71 -12.03
N ASN A 46 19.24 -0.41 -12.66
CA ASN A 46 18.66 -1.18 -13.75
C ASN A 46 18.35 -0.26 -14.95
N GLU A 47 18.41 -0.81 -16.16
CA GLU A 47 17.84 -0.17 -17.34
C GLU A 47 16.40 -0.67 -17.55
N ILE A 48 15.49 0.25 -17.91
CA ILE A 48 14.10 -0.07 -18.27
C ILE A 48 13.89 0.29 -19.73
N LYS A 49 13.56 -0.70 -20.55
CA LYS A 49 13.19 -0.47 -21.94
C LYS A 49 11.80 0.17 -22.02
N PRO A 50 11.49 0.93 -23.08
CA PRO A 50 10.17 1.54 -23.25
C PRO A 50 9.01 0.52 -23.22
N PHE A 51 9.24 -0.69 -23.74
CA PHE A 51 8.24 -1.76 -23.72
C PHE A 51 7.96 -2.29 -22.29
N ASP A 52 9.01 -2.52 -21.50
CA ASP A 52 8.90 -2.97 -20.11
C ASP A 52 8.14 -1.92 -19.28
N LYS A 53 8.40 -0.64 -19.54
CA LYS A 53 7.68 0.49 -18.96
C LYS A 53 6.18 0.41 -19.25
N ALA A 54 5.78 0.17 -20.50
CA ALA A 54 4.37 0.03 -20.88
C ALA A 54 3.69 -1.20 -20.24
N ALA A 55 4.40 -2.32 -20.14
CA ALA A 55 3.90 -3.51 -19.45
C ALA A 55 3.66 -3.24 -17.95
N ILE A 56 4.59 -2.53 -17.29
CA ILE A 56 4.46 -2.14 -15.88
C ILE A 56 3.27 -1.21 -15.67
N VAL A 57 3.06 -0.22 -16.55
CA VAL A 57 1.86 0.64 -16.55
C VAL A 57 0.58 -0.21 -16.55
N LEU A 58 0.47 -1.13 -17.50
CA LEU A 58 -0.74 -1.94 -17.66
C LEU A 58 -0.98 -2.81 -16.43
N CYS A 59 0.06 -3.44 -15.87
CA CYS A 59 -0.05 -4.21 -14.64
C CYS A 59 -0.47 -3.33 -13.46
N GLN A 60 0.05 -2.11 -13.32
CA GLN A 60 -0.36 -1.18 -12.27
C GLN A 60 -1.82 -0.77 -12.40
N ILE A 61 -2.31 -0.49 -13.61
CA ILE A 61 -3.71 -0.14 -13.86
C ILE A 61 -4.64 -1.29 -13.41
N VAL A 62 -4.32 -2.52 -13.81
CA VAL A 62 -5.10 -3.71 -13.41
C VAL A 62 -5.08 -3.89 -11.89
N TRP A 63 -3.92 -3.67 -11.27
CA TRP A 63 -3.77 -3.79 -9.82
C TRP A 63 -4.55 -2.72 -9.05
N ILE A 64 -4.48 -1.45 -9.46
CA ILE A 64 -5.26 -0.35 -8.86
C ILE A 64 -6.75 -0.67 -8.95
N LEU A 65 -7.22 -1.16 -10.10
CA LEU A 65 -8.62 -1.53 -10.31
C LEU A 65 -9.05 -2.62 -9.33
N PHE A 66 -8.23 -3.66 -9.19
CA PHE A 66 -8.48 -4.74 -8.23
C PHE A 66 -8.52 -4.21 -6.79
N PHE A 67 -7.53 -3.41 -6.40
CA PHE A 67 -7.38 -2.92 -5.04
C PHE A 67 -8.53 -2.00 -4.62
N THR A 68 -8.97 -1.10 -5.50
CA THR A 68 -10.16 -0.27 -5.23
C THR A 68 -11.41 -1.14 -5.02
N GLY A 69 -11.58 -2.23 -5.78
CA GLY A 69 -12.68 -3.17 -5.57
C GLY A 69 -12.58 -3.92 -4.24
N TYR A 70 -11.37 -4.33 -3.87
CA TYR A 70 -11.07 -4.98 -2.61
C TYR A 70 -11.39 -4.07 -1.41
N GLU A 71 -10.96 -2.81 -1.45
CA GLU A 71 -11.30 -1.77 -0.46
C GLU A 71 -12.82 -1.56 -0.36
N THR A 72 -13.52 -1.49 -1.49
CA THR A 72 -14.99 -1.33 -1.50
C THR A 72 -15.69 -2.50 -0.78
N ILE A 73 -15.24 -3.74 -0.98
CA ILE A 73 -15.79 -4.91 -0.25
C ILE A 73 -15.43 -4.83 1.23
N TYR A 74 -14.19 -4.46 1.57
CA TYR A 74 -13.75 -4.30 2.94
C TYR A 74 -14.62 -3.28 3.69
N ILE A 75 -14.87 -2.11 3.07
CA ILE A 75 -15.75 -1.07 3.61
C ILE A 75 -17.15 -1.61 3.88
N HIS A 76 -17.72 -2.37 2.93
CA HIS A 76 -19.06 -2.94 3.06
C HIS A 76 -19.15 -4.01 4.16
N ARG A 77 -18.20 -4.97 4.17
CA ARG A 77 -18.23 -6.13 5.07
C ARG A 77 -17.55 -5.91 6.42
N LYS A 78 -16.79 -4.82 6.58
CA LYS A 78 -15.96 -4.50 7.75
C LYS A 78 -15.09 -5.70 8.19
N SER A 79 -14.55 -6.42 7.22
CA SER A 79 -13.69 -7.58 7.42
C SER A 79 -12.86 -7.79 6.16
N LEU A 80 -11.66 -8.37 6.30
CA LEU A 80 -10.81 -8.64 5.14
C LEU A 80 -11.55 -9.55 4.14
N PRO A 81 -11.71 -9.14 2.88
CA PRO A 81 -12.22 -9.98 1.81
C PRO A 81 -11.33 -11.20 1.58
N GLU A 82 -11.91 -12.23 0.97
CA GLU A 82 -11.11 -13.26 0.32
C GLU A 82 -10.70 -12.77 -1.07
N LEU A 83 -9.52 -13.18 -1.52
CA LEU A 83 -9.00 -12.85 -2.84
C LEU A 83 -9.76 -13.66 -3.91
N ASP A 84 -10.85 -13.10 -4.42
CA ASP A 84 -11.66 -13.72 -5.47
C ASP A 84 -11.94 -12.77 -6.65
N MET A 85 -12.42 -13.34 -7.76
CA MET A 85 -12.82 -12.58 -8.95
C MET A 85 -14.03 -11.66 -8.68
N SER A 86 -14.70 -11.79 -7.53
CA SER A 86 -15.80 -10.90 -7.16
C SER A 86 -15.29 -9.48 -6.90
N SER A 87 -14.08 -9.33 -6.34
CA SER A 87 -13.41 -8.03 -6.17
C SER A 87 -13.23 -7.30 -7.50
N PHE A 88 -12.79 -8.02 -8.54
CA PHE A 88 -12.63 -7.46 -9.87
C PHE A 88 -13.97 -7.15 -10.56
N LYS A 89 -14.99 -8.01 -10.37
CA LYS A 89 -16.34 -7.77 -10.90
C LYS A 89 -17.02 -6.57 -10.24
N ILE A 90 -16.86 -6.41 -8.94
CA ILE A 90 -17.36 -5.26 -8.18
C ILE A 90 -16.63 -4.01 -8.63
N ALA A 91 -15.32 -4.11 -8.83
CA ALA A 91 -14.53 -3.02 -9.36
C ALA A 91 -15.05 -2.49 -10.70
N LEU A 92 -15.25 -3.40 -11.66
CA LEU A 92 -15.70 -3.06 -13.01
C LEU A 92 -17.17 -2.59 -13.08
N LYS A 93 -18.05 -3.13 -12.23
CA LYS A 93 -19.48 -2.84 -12.32
C LYS A 93 -19.93 -1.63 -11.50
N ARG A 94 -19.23 -1.32 -10.40
CA ARG A 94 -19.79 -0.47 -9.33
C ARG A 94 -18.82 0.51 -8.68
N ILE A 95 -17.55 0.53 -9.07
CA ILE A 95 -16.68 1.65 -8.70
C ILE A 95 -17.12 2.88 -9.50
N PRO A 96 -17.24 4.06 -8.87
CA PRO A 96 -17.27 5.31 -9.62
C PRO A 96 -15.96 5.41 -10.40
N LEU A 97 -16.01 5.15 -11.71
CA LEU A 97 -14.87 5.21 -12.63
C LEU A 97 -13.98 6.44 -12.41
N ILE A 98 -14.58 7.55 -11.96
CA ILE A 98 -13.91 8.79 -11.54
C ILE A 98 -12.83 8.53 -10.47
N ILE A 99 -13.12 7.77 -9.41
CA ILE A 99 -12.15 7.46 -8.34
C ILE A 99 -10.97 6.68 -8.91
N PHE A 100 -11.26 5.64 -9.69
CA PHE A 100 -10.25 4.84 -10.35
C PHE A 100 -9.37 5.68 -11.28
N PHE A 101 -9.96 6.56 -12.11
CA PHE A 101 -9.21 7.41 -13.03
C PHE A 101 -8.36 8.46 -12.32
N VAL A 102 -8.85 9.06 -11.23
CA VAL A 102 -8.08 10.04 -10.45
C VAL A 102 -6.88 9.38 -9.79
N PHE A 103 -7.06 8.25 -9.10
CA PHE A 103 -5.95 7.54 -8.46
C PHE A 103 -4.97 6.98 -9.49
N THR A 104 -5.47 6.39 -10.59
CA THR A 104 -4.61 5.91 -11.67
C THR A 104 -3.81 7.05 -12.28
N GLY A 105 -4.44 8.20 -12.57
CA GLY A 105 -3.76 9.37 -13.12
C GLY A 105 -2.64 9.88 -12.20
N LEU A 106 -2.93 10.04 -10.90
CA LEU A 106 -1.93 10.47 -9.93
C LEU A 106 -0.80 9.45 -9.75
N ALA A 107 -1.11 8.16 -9.69
CA ALA A 107 -0.13 7.09 -9.60
C ALA A 107 0.80 7.07 -10.82
N LEU A 108 0.26 7.25 -12.03
CA LEU A 108 1.03 7.34 -13.27
C LEU A 108 1.92 8.59 -13.30
N ILE A 109 1.40 9.75 -12.87
CA ILE A 109 2.21 10.98 -12.77
C ILE A 109 3.37 10.77 -11.81
N SER A 110 3.07 10.23 -10.62
CA SER A 110 4.06 9.94 -9.57
C SER A 110 5.16 8.98 -10.04
N THR A 111 4.77 7.97 -10.81
CA THR A 111 5.68 6.91 -11.26
C THR A 111 6.54 7.32 -12.45
N TYR A 112 6.00 8.12 -13.38
CA TYR A 112 6.65 8.37 -14.68
C TYR A 112 7.19 9.77 -14.87
N PHE A 113 6.73 10.72 -14.05
CA PHE A 113 7.19 12.09 -14.06
C PHE A 113 7.74 12.44 -12.68
N THR A 114 8.95 11.98 -12.39
CA THR A 114 9.60 12.12 -11.08
C THR A 114 9.68 13.58 -10.59
N SER A 115 9.79 14.55 -11.50
CA SER A 115 9.73 15.98 -11.18
C SER A 115 8.40 16.41 -10.53
N TYR A 116 7.32 15.68 -10.76
CA TYR A 116 5.99 15.94 -10.20
C TYR A 116 5.58 14.93 -9.14
N GLN A 117 6.48 14.02 -8.72
CA GLN A 117 6.16 12.96 -7.77
C GLN A 117 5.60 13.49 -6.44
N TYR A 118 6.26 14.50 -5.86
CA TYR A 118 5.80 15.10 -4.62
C TYR A 118 4.46 15.86 -4.78
N PHE A 119 4.26 16.49 -5.94
CA PHE A 119 3.00 17.16 -6.25
C PHE A 119 1.85 16.17 -6.37
N ALA A 120 2.05 15.08 -7.12
CA ALA A 120 1.07 14.01 -7.28
C ALA A 120 0.71 13.36 -5.94
N LEU A 121 1.72 13.07 -5.10
CA LEU A 121 1.50 12.55 -3.74
C LEU A 121 0.70 13.54 -2.87
N SER A 122 1.01 14.84 -2.94
CA SER A 122 0.29 15.87 -2.17
C SER A 122 -1.18 15.95 -2.59
N LEU A 123 -1.45 15.91 -3.91
CA LEU A 123 -2.81 15.86 -4.43
C LEU A 123 -3.54 14.58 -4.02
N GLU A 124 -2.87 13.43 -4.05
CA GLU A 124 -3.45 12.16 -3.62
C GLU A 124 -3.86 12.21 -2.14
N ILE A 125 -3.04 12.81 -1.28
CA ILE A 125 -3.31 12.98 0.15
C ILE A 125 -4.56 13.86 0.35
N ILE A 126 -4.64 14.99 -0.35
CA ILE A 126 -5.76 15.94 -0.26
C ILE A 126 -7.04 15.33 -0.81
N LEU A 127 -6.97 14.67 -1.97
CA LEU A 127 -8.13 14.12 -2.66
C LEU A 127 -8.61 12.80 -2.08
N GLY A 128 -7.80 12.04 -1.33
CA GLY A 128 -8.27 10.76 -0.84
C GLY A 128 -9.37 10.85 0.22
N VAL A 129 -9.49 11.95 0.97
CA VAL A 129 -10.65 12.15 1.88
C VAL A 129 -11.98 12.18 1.11
N PRO A 130 -12.19 13.06 0.11
CA PRO A 130 -13.43 13.05 -0.66
C PRO A 130 -13.59 11.79 -1.52
N LEU A 131 -12.51 11.21 -2.03
CA LEU A 131 -12.58 10.00 -2.85
C LEU A 131 -13.00 8.77 -2.01
N THR A 132 -12.38 8.52 -0.86
CA THR A 132 -12.78 7.42 0.04
C THR A 132 -14.22 7.59 0.50
N MET A 133 -14.69 8.82 0.73
CA MET A 133 -16.11 9.05 1.03
C MET A 133 -17.04 8.66 -0.11
N LEU A 134 -16.69 9.06 -1.35
CA LEU A 134 -17.45 8.62 -2.52
C LEU A 134 -17.46 7.09 -2.59
N GLN A 135 -16.31 6.44 -2.43
CA GLN A 135 -16.18 4.98 -2.43
C GLN A 135 -17.00 4.32 -1.31
N ALA A 136 -17.02 4.90 -0.11
CA ALA A 136 -17.84 4.43 1.01
C ALA A 136 -19.34 4.59 0.75
N GLY A 137 -19.76 5.68 0.11
CA GLY A 137 -21.14 5.88 -0.34
C GLY A 137 -21.58 4.78 -1.31
N TYR A 138 -20.74 4.43 -2.29
CA TYR A 138 -21.00 3.31 -3.20
C TYR A 138 -20.99 1.95 -2.49
N ALA A 139 -20.08 1.75 -1.53
CA ALA A 139 -19.92 0.49 -0.81
C ALA A 139 -21.07 0.21 0.17
N LEU A 140 -21.55 1.21 0.90
CA LEU A 140 -22.60 1.06 1.91
C LEU A 140 -24.01 1.07 1.30
N ASN A 141 -24.19 1.74 0.17
CA ASN A 141 -25.45 1.73 -0.58
C ASN A 141 -25.44 0.72 -1.74
N TYR A 142 -24.78 -0.43 -1.51
CA TYR A 142 -24.50 -1.49 -2.47
C TYR A 142 -25.73 -2.01 -3.26
N ASN A 143 -26.94 -1.81 -2.75
CA ASN A 143 -28.19 -2.27 -3.37
C ASN A 143 -28.99 -1.17 -4.08
N ALA A 144 -28.72 0.11 -3.84
CA ALA A 144 -29.53 1.22 -4.35
C ALA A 144 -28.81 2.13 -5.36
N ASP A 145 -27.55 1.84 -5.69
CA ASP A 145 -26.71 2.59 -6.64
C ASP A 145 -26.64 4.11 -6.39
N ASP A 146 -26.91 4.56 -5.16
CA ASP A 146 -26.89 5.98 -4.77
C ASP A 146 -25.73 6.28 -3.80
N TYR A 147 -24.76 7.04 -4.27
CA TYR A 147 -23.58 7.43 -3.50
C TYR A 147 -23.84 8.60 -2.53
N LYS A 148 -24.95 9.33 -2.69
CA LYS A 148 -25.21 10.58 -1.96
C LYS A 148 -25.58 10.34 -0.50
N LYS A 149 -26.11 9.16 -0.16
CA LYS A 149 -26.61 8.83 1.18
C LYS A 149 -25.54 8.98 2.28
N TYR A 150 -24.26 8.71 1.95
CA TYR A 150 -23.14 8.86 2.88
C TYR A 150 -22.17 9.98 2.50
N PHE A 151 -22.46 10.74 1.44
CA PHE A 151 -21.68 11.93 1.07
C PHE A 151 -22.07 13.09 1.98
N GLN A 152 -21.53 13.09 3.20
CA GLN A 152 -21.75 14.17 4.16
C GLN A 152 -20.74 15.30 3.96
N LYS A 153 -21.19 16.54 4.13
CA LYS A 153 -20.30 17.71 4.11
C LYS A 153 -19.47 17.73 5.39
N PHE A 154 -18.16 17.50 5.27
CA PHE A 154 -17.23 17.72 6.38
C PHE A 154 -17.23 19.18 6.82
N ARG A 155 -17.19 19.40 8.13
CA ARG A 155 -16.67 20.68 8.62
C ARG A 155 -15.18 20.74 8.33
N VAL A 156 -14.67 21.94 8.02
CA VAL A 156 -13.26 22.19 7.70
C VAL A 156 -12.33 21.55 8.74
N LYS A 157 -12.69 21.64 10.03
CA LYS A 157 -11.94 21.03 11.15
C LYS A 157 -11.84 19.50 11.05
N GLU A 158 -12.94 18.80 10.74
CA GLU A 158 -12.98 17.34 10.64
C GLU A 158 -12.15 16.85 9.45
N TYR A 159 -12.25 17.55 8.31
CA TYR A 159 -11.45 17.29 7.12
C TYR A 159 -9.94 17.37 7.42
N PHE A 160 -9.48 18.48 8.03
CA PHE A 160 -8.07 18.63 8.39
C PHE A 160 -7.60 17.59 9.40
N TYR A 161 -8.45 17.22 10.36
CA TYR A 161 -8.11 16.19 11.34
C TYR A 161 -7.91 14.81 10.68
N LEU A 162 -8.78 14.41 9.74
CA LEU A 162 -8.62 13.17 8.98
C LEU A 162 -7.40 13.21 8.06
N LEU A 163 -7.10 14.37 7.47
CA LEU A 163 -5.92 14.56 6.64
C LEU A 163 -4.62 14.43 7.45
N ILE A 164 -4.55 15.03 8.64
CA ILE A 164 -3.41 14.89 9.55
C ILE A 164 -3.21 13.42 9.93
N LYS A 165 -4.29 12.69 10.23
CA LYS A 165 -4.19 11.26 10.52
C LYS A 165 -3.67 10.47 9.33
N ARG A 166 -4.15 10.76 8.12
CA ARG A 166 -3.68 10.08 6.90
C ARG A 166 -2.18 10.30 6.67
N ILE A 167 -1.71 11.54 6.87
CA ILE A 167 -0.26 11.85 6.84
C ILE A 167 0.48 11.03 7.91
N TRP A 168 -0.08 10.93 9.12
CA TRP A 168 0.51 10.12 10.20
C TRP A 168 0.58 8.64 9.83
N VAL A 169 -0.45 8.08 9.19
CA VAL A 169 -0.45 6.69 8.69
C VAL A 169 0.69 6.48 7.71
N ILE A 170 0.84 7.39 6.74
CA ILE A 170 1.90 7.31 5.73
C ILE A 170 3.27 7.35 6.42
N PHE A 171 3.49 8.31 7.31
CA PHE A 171 4.74 8.44 8.05
C PHE A 171 5.06 7.17 8.87
N CYS A 172 4.09 6.64 9.61
CA CYS A 172 4.26 5.40 10.36
C CYS A 172 4.58 4.21 9.46
N ALA A 173 3.91 4.07 8.31
CA ALA A 173 4.17 3.00 7.36
C ALA A 173 5.61 3.04 6.82
N TYR A 174 6.11 4.23 6.46
CA TYR A 174 7.51 4.41 6.05
C TYR A 174 8.49 4.04 7.16
N LEU A 175 8.25 4.53 8.38
CA LEU A 175 9.11 4.24 9.52
C LEU A 175 9.14 2.75 9.83
N THR A 176 7.98 2.09 9.86
CA THR A 176 7.87 0.65 10.11
C THR A 176 8.54 -0.16 9.00
N ALA A 177 8.30 0.16 7.72
CA ALA A 177 8.95 -0.52 6.60
C ALA A 177 10.48 -0.43 6.67
N PHE A 178 11.00 0.77 6.99
CA PHE A 178 12.43 1.00 7.15
C PHE A 178 13.00 0.18 8.32
N MET A 179 12.41 0.28 9.50
CA MET A 179 12.87 -0.44 10.70
C MET A 179 12.80 -1.96 10.52
N THR A 180 11.73 -2.48 9.92
CA THR A 180 11.58 -3.91 9.63
C THR A 180 12.62 -4.37 8.60
N THR A 181 12.86 -3.61 7.53
CA THR A 181 13.92 -3.93 6.57
C THR A 181 15.28 -3.98 7.27
N PHE A 182 15.61 -2.94 8.04
CA PHE A 182 16.86 -2.89 8.79
C PHE A 182 17.05 -4.11 9.68
N LEU A 183 16.02 -4.48 10.47
CA LEU A 183 16.07 -5.65 11.35
C LEU A 183 16.28 -6.96 10.58
N ILE A 184 15.62 -7.15 9.44
CA ILE A 184 15.80 -8.33 8.59
C ILE A 184 17.26 -8.46 8.16
N PHE A 185 17.84 -7.41 7.58
CA PHE A 185 19.22 -7.44 7.08
C PHE A 185 20.24 -7.50 8.23
N PHE A 186 19.96 -6.88 9.36
CA PHE A 186 20.79 -6.95 10.55
C PHE A 186 20.88 -8.37 11.11
N ILE A 187 19.73 -9.05 11.27
CA ILE A 187 19.67 -10.43 11.77
C ILE A 187 20.36 -11.39 10.78
N ILE A 188 20.07 -11.25 9.47
CA ILE A 188 20.74 -12.06 8.43
C ILE A 188 22.25 -11.83 8.47
N GLY A 189 22.70 -10.58 8.63
CA GLY A 189 24.11 -10.22 8.76
C GLY A 189 24.78 -10.88 9.96
N ILE A 190 24.12 -10.90 11.13
CA ILE A 190 24.61 -11.58 12.34
C ILE A 190 24.72 -13.08 12.11
N ILE A 191 23.68 -13.73 11.58
CA ILE A 191 23.68 -15.17 11.31
C ILE A 191 24.82 -15.51 10.35
N PHE A 192 24.97 -14.72 9.28
CA PHE A 192 26.04 -14.89 8.30
C PHE A 192 27.42 -14.74 8.94
N ALA A 193 27.62 -13.76 9.82
CA ALA A 193 28.87 -13.57 10.55
C ALA A 193 29.22 -14.79 11.41
N ILE A 194 28.27 -15.26 12.22
CA ILE A 194 28.46 -16.40 13.12
C ILE A 194 28.84 -17.65 12.34
N VAL A 195 28.09 -17.97 11.27
CA VAL A 195 28.34 -19.15 10.44
C VAL A 195 29.69 -19.09 9.74
N THR A 196 30.09 -17.91 9.28
CA THR A 196 31.34 -17.71 8.51
C THR A 196 32.56 -17.80 9.43
N ILE A 197 32.49 -17.20 10.62
CA ILE A 197 33.53 -17.32 11.65
C ILE A 197 33.66 -18.76 12.15
N ALA A 198 32.53 -19.45 12.38
CA ALA A 198 32.55 -20.86 12.79
C ALA A 198 33.20 -21.79 11.75
N LYS A 199 33.21 -21.40 10.47
CA LYS A 199 33.88 -22.12 9.38
C LYS A 199 35.37 -21.76 9.21
N GLY A 200 35.92 -20.92 10.09
CA GLY A 200 37.34 -20.55 10.10
C GLY A 200 37.70 -19.34 9.23
N SER A 201 36.72 -18.61 8.68
CA SER A 201 36.97 -17.36 7.94
C SER A 201 37.15 -16.18 8.91
N ASP A 202 37.92 -15.17 8.48
CA ASP A 202 38.10 -13.93 9.24
C ASP A 202 37.05 -12.85 8.87
N LEU A 203 36.99 -11.81 9.71
CA LEU A 203 36.06 -10.69 9.52
C LEU A 203 36.37 -9.90 8.23
N ALA A 204 37.64 -9.81 7.84
CA ALA A 204 38.08 -9.09 6.65
C ALA A 204 37.54 -9.74 5.36
N SER A 205 37.60 -11.07 5.26
CA SER A 205 37.05 -11.82 4.12
C SER A 205 35.53 -11.67 4.03
N MET A 206 34.84 -11.62 5.17
CA MET A 206 33.40 -11.37 5.22
C MET A 206 33.05 -9.96 4.73
N ILE A 207 33.78 -8.94 5.17
CA ILE A 207 33.59 -7.55 4.72
C ILE A 207 33.83 -7.43 3.22
N MET A 208 34.89 -8.07 2.69
CA MET A 208 35.14 -8.11 1.25
C MET A 208 34.00 -8.78 0.49
N LEU A 209 33.48 -9.91 0.97
CA LEU A 209 32.36 -10.60 0.33
C LEU A 209 31.11 -9.71 0.26
N ILE A 210 30.76 -9.04 1.36
CA ILE A 210 29.63 -8.10 1.40
C ILE A 210 29.83 -6.96 0.41
N THR A 211 31.02 -6.36 0.42
CA THR A 211 31.36 -5.22 -0.46
C THR A 211 31.31 -5.63 -1.93
N SER A 212 31.82 -6.82 -2.27
CA SER A 212 31.78 -7.34 -3.64
C SER A 212 30.36 -7.61 -4.16
N ASN A 213 29.38 -7.79 -3.26
CA ASN A 213 27.98 -8.05 -3.58
C ASN A 213 27.07 -6.84 -3.29
N GLN A 214 27.63 -5.64 -3.08
CA GLN A 214 26.88 -4.46 -2.67
C GLN A 214 25.69 -4.15 -3.60
N THR A 215 25.88 -4.24 -4.92
CA THR A 215 24.81 -4.02 -5.91
C THR A 215 23.66 -5.02 -5.77
N VAL A 216 23.97 -6.30 -5.53
CA VAL A 216 22.96 -7.35 -5.33
C VAL A 216 22.21 -7.12 -4.03
N LEU A 217 22.92 -6.75 -2.97
CA LEU A 217 22.33 -6.40 -1.68
C LEU A 217 21.43 -5.17 -1.77
N THR A 218 21.83 -4.13 -2.52
CA THR A 218 20.99 -2.95 -2.77
C THR A 218 19.74 -3.29 -3.56
N LYS A 219 19.83 -4.19 -4.56
CA LYS A 219 18.66 -4.68 -5.29
C LYS A 219 17.69 -5.41 -4.36
N LEU A 220 18.21 -6.35 -3.57
CA LEU A 220 17.41 -7.13 -2.63
C LEU A 220 16.75 -6.24 -1.57
N SER A 221 17.50 -5.32 -0.96
CA SER A 221 16.98 -4.42 0.06
C SER A 221 15.89 -3.50 -0.50
N THR A 222 16.07 -2.99 -1.72
CA THR A 222 15.06 -2.17 -2.39
C THR A 222 13.76 -2.93 -2.64
N TYR A 223 13.83 -4.20 -3.08
CA TYR A 223 12.63 -5.01 -3.25
C TYR A 223 11.94 -5.32 -1.91
N VAL A 224 12.69 -5.75 -0.90
CA VAL A 224 12.15 -6.05 0.44
C VAL A 224 11.49 -4.82 1.04
N SER A 225 12.15 -3.65 0.99
CA SER A 225 11.59 -2.40 1.50
C SER A 225 10.33 -2.00 0.77
N ASN A 226 10.28 -2.11 -0.55
CA ASN A 226 9.08 -1.77 -1.32
C ASN A 226 7.92 -2.72 -1.00
N ILE A 227 8.17 -4.03 -0.87
CA ILE A 227 7.14 -5.01 -0.51
C ILE A 227 6.53 -4.68 0.85
N LEU A 228 7.39 -4.44 1.84
CA LEU A 228 6.96 -4.07 3.19
C LEU A 228 6.22 -2.73 3.19
N LEU A 229 6.72 -1.73 2.46
CA LEU A 229 6.10 -0.41 2.39
C LEU A 229 4.69 -0.47 1.78
N VAL A 230 4.52 -1.12 0.63
CA VAL A 230 3.20 -1.25 -0.02
C VAL A 230 2.23 -2.02 0.89
N TYR A 231 2.70 -3.07 1.57
CA TYR A 231 1.88 -3.81 2.52
C TYR A 231 1.45 -2.94 3.71
N PHE A 232 2.38 -2.26 4.38
CA PHE A 232 2.05 -1.41 5.54
C PHE A 232 1.18 -0.22 5.17
N LEU A 233 1.40 0.39 3.99
CA LEU A 233 0.52 1.42 3.46
C LEU A 233 -0.89 0.86 3.22
N SER A 234 -1.02 -0.31 2.60
CA SER A 234 -2.32 -0.94 2.33
C SER A 234 -3.10 -1.22 3.62
N VAL A 235 -2.44 -1.80 4.64
CA VAL A 235 -3.06 -2.00 5.96
C VAL A 235 -3.44 -0.66 6.61
N GLY A 236 -2.58 0.35 6.47
CA GLY A 236 -2.82 1.69 6.98
C GLY A 236 -4.03 2.37 6.34
N VAL A 237 -4.19 2.27 5.02
CA VAL A 237 -5.34 2.79 4.27
C VAL A 237 -6.62 2.12 4.75
N LEU A 238 -6.66 0.78 4.81
CA LEU A 238 -7.84 0.05 5.29
C LEU A 238 -8.23 0.44 6.72
N ALA A 239 -7.25 0.62 7.61
CA ALA A 239 -7.52 1.05 9.00
C ALA A 239 -8.06 2.49 9.05
N TRP A 240 -7.57 3.36 8.17
CA TRP A 240 -8.02 4.74 8.07
C TRP A 240 -9.41 4.83 7.43
N ASP A 241 -9.71 4.04 6.40
CA ASP A 241 -11.04 3.93 5.79
C ASP A 241 -12.08 3.51 6.84
N TYR A 242 -11.73 2.50 7.65
CA TYR A 242 -12.58 2.06 8.76
C TYR A 242 -12.87 3.19 9.75
N GLU A 243 -11.85 3.95 10.18
CA GLU A 243 -12.03 5.09 11.09
C GLU A 243 -12.90 6.17 10.45
N LEU A 244 -12.70 6.46 9.16
CA LEU A 244 -13.50 7.43 8.42
C LEU A 244 -14.98 7.03 8.47
N ILE A 245 -15.33 5.79 8.12
CA ILE A 245 -16.72 5.30 8.11
C ILE A 245 -17.32 5.27 9.51
N LYS A 246 -16.60 4.73 10.50
CA LYS A 246 -17.08 4.65 11.89
C LYS A 246 -17.19 6.01 12.58
N THR A 247 -16.53 7.04 12.06
CA THR A 247 -16.74 8.41 12.55
C THR A 247 -18.15 8.89 12.26
N TYR A 248 -18.73 8.46 11.14
CA TYR A 248 -20.06 8.86 10.69
C TYR A 248 -21.20 8.00 11.23
N GLU A 249 -21.00 6.69 11.37
CA GLU A 249 -22.05 5.82 11.94
C GLU A 249 -22.40 6.13 13.40
N SER A 250 -21.56 6.88 14.12
CA SER A 250 -21.83 7.27 15.51
C SER A 250 -22.57 8.60 15.65
N GLU A 251 -22.80 9.32 14.56
CA GLU A 251 -23.55 10.60 14.54
C GLU A 251 -25.01 10.44 14.08
N GLU A 252 -25.45 9.21 13.76
CA GLU A 252 -26.87 8.81 13.58
C GLU A 252 -27.39 8.08 14.84
#